data_AF-A0AB34PEH5-F1
#
_entry.id   AF-A0AB34PEH5-F1
#
_cell.length_a   1.000
_cell.length_b   1.000
_cell.length_c   1.000
_cell.angle_alpha   90.00
_cell.angle_beta   90.00
_cell.angle_gamma   90.00
#
_symmetry.space_group_name_H-M   'P 1'
#
loop_
_entity.id
_entity.type
_entity.pdbx_description
1 polymer ?
#
loop_
_entity_poly.entity_id
_entity_poly.type
_entity_poly.pdbx_seq_one_letter_code
_entity_poly.pdbx_strand_id
1 'polypeptide(L)'
;MNSGNQITARTVTVAPGDTGRAGSKITVELSAHPDPRWQACFQFVVQGRDGFFMEARPVFDRGSFEGMVPPAHVDEFRQELNDVIAAANVLARAQANKDAPPRRR
;
A
#
# COMPACT_ATOMS: atom_id res chain seq x y z
N MET A 1 -19.52 -15.39 -4.62
CA MET A 1 -18.84 -14.37 -5.45
C MET A 1 -18.39 -13.29 -4.48
N ASN A 2 -17.15 -13.35 -4.02
CA ASN A 2 -16.69 -12.43 -2.96
C ASN A 2 -16.46 -11.07 -3.62
N SER A 3 -17.32 -10.11 -3.29
CA SER A 3 -17.10 -8.69 -3.52
C SER A 3 -15.67 -8.39 -3.07
N GLY A 4 -14.78 -8.10 -4.02
CA GLY A 4 -13.39 -7.77 -3.72
C GLY A 4 -13.39 -6.54 -2.83
N ASN A 5 -13.19 -6.74 -1.52
CA ASN A 5 -13.15 -5.68 -0.54
C ASN A 5 -12.09 -4.67 -0.99
N GLN A 6 -12.53 -3.45 -1.30
CA GLN A 6 -11.59 -2.36 -1.52
C GLN A 6 -10.81 -2.15 -0.24
N ILE A 7 -9.50 -2.34 -0.33
CA ILE A 7 -8.60 -2.07 0.78
C ILE A 7 -8.51 -0.55 0.93
N THR A 8 -8.63 -0.04 2.15
CA THR A 8 -8.47 1.38 2.48
C THR A 8 -7.50 1.52 3.64
N ALA A 9 -6.83 2.68 3.77
CA ALA A 9 -6.11 2.99 5.01
C ALA A 9 -7.12 3.34 6.11
N ARG A 10 -6.91 2.81 7.32
CA ARG A 10 -7.70 3.10 8.52
C ARG A 10 -6.98 4.05 9.45
N THR A 11 -5.73 3.74 9.76
CA THR A 11 -4.94 4.49 10.74
C THR A 11 -3.51 4.58 10.24
N VAL A 12 -2.92 5.77 10.36
CA VAL A 12 -1.53 6.03 9.98
C VAL A 12 -0.78 6.51 11.22
N THR A 13 0.01 5.63 11.80
CA THR A 13 0.84 5.91 12.97
C THR A 13 2.23 6.33 12.50
N VAL A 14 2.76 7.38 13.11
CA VAL A 14 4.10 7.91 12.80
C VAL A 14 4.92 7.84 14.07
N ALA A 15 6.04 7.12 14.00
CA ALA A 15 7.02 7.04 15.06
C ALA A 15 8.36 7.62 14.58
N PRO A 16 9.16 8.24 15.46
CA PRO A 16 10.56 8.54 15.16
C PRO A 16 11.28 7.25 14.74
N GLY A 17 12.15 7.31 13.71
CA GLY A 17 12.98 6.17 13.34
C GLY A 17 13.95 5.81 14.46
N ASP A 18 14.08 4.52 14.77
CA ASP A 18 15.04 4.06 15.77
C ASP A 18 16.48 4.18 15.27
N THR A 19 17.34 4.75 16.13
CA THR A 19 18.81 4.78 16.05
C THR A 19 19.44 5.12 14.70
N GLY A 20 19.74 6.40 14.48
CA GLY A 20 20.76 6.84 13.50
C GLY A 20 20.31 7.03 12.05
N ARG A 21 19.05 6.75 11.70
CA ARG A 21 18.46 7.16 10.41
C ARG A 21 17.52 8.33 10.61
N ALA A 22 17.68 9.38 9.80
CA ALA A 22 16.82 10.56 9.78
C ALA A 22 15.48 10.29 9.09
N GLY A 23 14.80 9.21 9.44
CA GLY A 23 13.53 8.75 8.86
C GLY A 23 12.43 8.65 9.92
N SER A 24 11.17 8.83 9.51
CA SER A 24 10.00 8.50 10.32
C SER A 24 9.50 7.11 9.94
N LYS A 25 9.34 6.24 10.95
CA LYS A 25 8.67 4.95 10.76
C LYS A 25 7.18 5.20 10.66
N ILE A 26 6.59 4.77 9.56
CA ILE A 26 5.14 4.82 9.36
C ILE A 26 4.59 3.40 9.46
N THR A 27 3.52 3.25 10.24
CA THR A 27 2.71 2.04 10.26
C THR A 27 1.31 2.41 9.78
N VAL A 28 0.85 1.75 8.72
CA VAL A 28 -0.48 1.95 8.15
C VAL A 28 -1.33 0.72 8.39
N GLU A 29 -2.43 0.88 9.12
CA GLU A 29 -3.45 -0.15 9.26
C GLU A 29 -4.41 -0.09 8.07
N LEU A 30 -4.75 -1.27 7.53
CA LEU A 30 -5.61 -1.43 6.37
C LEU A 30 -6.99 -1.95 6.78
N SER A 31 -7.99 -1.74 5.92
CA SER A 31 -9.36 -2.19 6.16
C SER A 31 -9.56 -3.70 6.12
N ALA A 32 -8.62 -4.42 5.51
CA ALA A 32 -8.60 -5.87 5.39
C ALA A 32 -7.16 -6.38 5.23
N HIS A 33 -6.98 -7.70 5.34
CA HIS A 33 -5.69 -8.35 5.09
C HIS A 33 -5.44 -8.39 3.57
N PRO A 34 -4.40 -7.71 3.04
CA PRO A 34 -4.12 -7.73 1.61
C PRO A 34 -3.62 -9.10 1.17
N ASP A 35 -4.24 -9.64 0.12
CA ASP A 35 -3.74 -10.86 -0.53
C ASP A 35 -2.38 -10.60 -1.23
N PRO A 36 -1.56 -11.64 -1.50
CA PRO A 36 -0.22 -11.47 -2.08
C PRO A 36 -0.21 -10.71 -3.42
N ARG A 37 -1.29 -10.83 -4.21
CA ARG A 37 -1.41 -10.13 -5.49
C ARG A 37 -1.69 -8.65 -5.28
N TRP A 38 -2.52 -8.28 -4.31
CA TRP A 38 -2.71 -6.89 -3.92
C TRP A 38 -1.41 -6.28 -3.41
N GLN A 39 -0.66 -7.01 -2.56
CA GLN A 39 0.64 -6.55 -2.06
C GLN A 39 1.63 -6.29 -3.20
N ALA A 40 1.69 -7.18 -4.20
CA ALA A 40 2.52 -6.99 -5.39
C ALA A 40 2.08 -5.76 -6.22
N CYS A 41 0.78 -5.55 -6.38
CA CYS A 41 0.25 -4.37 -7.07
C CYS A 41 0.59 -3.07 -6.32
N PHE A 42 0.47 -3.06 -4.99
CA PHE A 42 0.85 -1.93 -4.16
C PHE A 42 2.35 -1.62 -4.30
N GLN A 43 3.21 -2.62 -4.20
CA GLN A 43 4.66 -2.45 -4.40
C GLN A 43 5.00 -1.92 -5.79
N PHE A 44 4.29 -2.36 -6.83
CA PHE A 44 4.45 -1.86 -8.19
C PHE A 44 4.07 -0.37 -8.30
N VAL A 45 2.93 0.03 -7.72
CA VAL A 45 2.51 1.44 -7.70
C VAL A 45 3.52 2.30 -6.96
N VAL A 46 3.97 1.86 -5.79
CA VAL A 46 4.98 2.58 -4.98
C VAL A 46 6.29 2.76 -5.76
N GLN A 47 6.77 1.73 -6.47
CA GLN A 47 8.01 1.82 -7.24
C GLN A 47 7.89 2.70 -8.49
N GLY A 48 6.71 2.74 -9.11
CA GLY A 48 6.47 3.51 -10.33
C GLY A 48 5.98 4.94 -10.10
N ARG A 49 5.76 5.34 -8.85
CA ARG A 49 5.24 6.66 -8.50
C ARG A 49 6.35 7.56 -8.00
N ASP A 50 6.78 8.45 -8.87
CA ASP A 50 7.62 9.58 -8.48
C ASP A 50 6.91 10.37 -7.39
N GLY A 51 7.61 10.64 -6.28
CA GLY A 51 7.06 11.37 -5.15
C GLY A 51 6.37 10.51 -4.08
N PHE A 52 6.22 9.19 -4.24
CA PHE A 52 5.80 8.38 -3.08
C PHE A 52 7.02 8.10 -2.19
N PHE A 53 7.24 8.99 -1.20
CA PHE A 53 8.46 9.17 -0.38
C PHE A 53 8.89 8.01 0.54
N MET A 54 8.49 6.77 0.26
CA MET A 54 8.98 5.61 0.98
C MET A 54 10.43 5.29 0.59
N GLU A 55 11.34 5.26 1.57
CA GLU A 55 12.77 4.98 1.37
C GLU A 55 13.04 3.52 0.98
N ALA A 56 12.14 2.61 1.32
CA ALA A 56 12.29 1.18 1.10
C ALA A 56 10.93 0.53 0.79
N ARG A 57 10.96 -0.73 0.36
CA ARG A 57 9.73 -1.50 0.12
C ARG A 57 8.93 -1.66 1.41
N PRO A 58 7.59 -1.51 1.35
CA PRO A 58 6.72 -1.72 2.50
C PRO A 58 6.79 -3.17 2.97
N VAL A 59 6.84 -3.36 4.29
CA VAL A 59 6.75 -4.68 4.92
C VAL A 59 5.32 -4.89 5.39
N PHE A 60 4.66 -5.92 4.88
CA PHE A 60 3.27 -6.24 5.23
C PHE A 60 3.18 -7.22 6.39
N ASP A 61 2.24 -6.99 7.31
CA ASP A 61 1.86 -7.95 8.35
C ASP A 61 0.34 -7.95 8.56
N ARG A 62 -0.33 -9.05 8.24
CA ARG A 62 -1.75 -9.35 8.55
C ARG A 62 -2.78 -8.21 8.34
N GLY A 63 -2.52 -7.18 7.56
CA GLY A 63 -3.45 -6.04 7.42
C GLY A 63 -2.92 -4.72 7.96
N SER A 64 -1.63 -4.65 8.28
CA SER A 64 -0.88 -3.41 8.29
C SER A 64 0.29 -3.51 7.32
N PHE A 65 0.90 -2.37 7.02
CA PHE A 65 2.24 -2.34 6.48
C PHE A 65 3.09 -1.26 7.16
N GLU A 66 4.39 -1.49 7.15
CA GLU A 66 5.38 -0.57 7.70
C GLU A 66 6.32 -0.08 6.61
N GLY A 67 6.75 1.18 6.75
CA GLY A 67 7.68 1.84 5.83
C GLY A 67 8.46 2.95 6.52
N MET A 68 9.59 3.32 5.92
CA MET A 68 10.35 4.51 6.33
C MET A 68 10.05 5.63 5.34
N VAL A 69 9.73 6.82 5.86
CA VAL A 69 9.47 8.03 5.07
C VAL A 69 10.33 9.16 5.67
N PRO A 70 10.98 10.01 4.86
CA PRO A 70 11.70 11.16 5.38
C PRO A 70 10.74 12.08 6.18
N PRO A 71 11.16 12.63 7.35
CA PRO A 71 10.29 13.43 8.21
C PRO A 71 9.64 14.62 7.49
N ALA A 72 10.36 15.22 6.52
CA ALA A 72 9.86 16.33 5.72
C ALA A 72 8.68 15.98 4.80
N HIS A 73 8.48 14.70 4.51
CA HIS A 73 7.52 14.21 3.52
C HIS A 73 6.38 13.38 4.15
N VAL A 74 6.28 13.34 5.48
CA VAL A 74 5.24 12.55 6.17
C VAL A 74 3.83 13.01 5.80
N ASP A 75 3.61 14.32 5.69
CA ASP A 75 2.29 14.87 5.35
C ASP A 75 1.93 14.62 3.89
N GLU A 76 2.88 14.74 2.96
CA GLU A 76 2.68 14.43 1.55
C GLU A 76 2.41 12.92 1.36
N PHE A 77 3.16 12.06 2.06
CA PHE A 77 2.88 10.62 2.12
C PHE A 77 1.43 10.36 2.55
N ARG A 78 0.94 11.02 3.61
CA ARG A 78 -0.43 10.86 4.11
C ARG A 78 -1.47 11.28 3.08
N GLN A 79 -1.21 12.35 2.33
CA GLN A 79 -2.10 12.82 1.27
C GLN A 79 -2.16 11.83 0.11
N GLU A 80 -1.02 11.31 -0.32
CA GLU A 80 -0.93 10.40 -1.47
C GLU A 80 -1.31 8.95 -1.16
N LEU A 81 -1.28 8.54 0.12
CA LEU A 81 -1.50 7.16 0.55
C LEU A 81 -2.83 6.59 0.02
N ASN A 82 -3.91 7.34 0.13
CA ASN A 82 -5.23 6.87 -0.31
C ASN A 82 -5.28 6.66 -1.84
N ASP A 83 -4.60 7.51 -2.60
CA ASP A 83 -4.51 7.38 -4.06
C ASP A 83 -3.68 6.18 -4.46
N VAL A 84 -2.56 5.93 -3.76
CA VAL A 84 -1.73 4.73 -3.99
C VAL A 84 -2.51 3.46 -3.68
N ILE A 85 -3.25 3.43 -2.57
CA ILE A 85 -4.13 2.32 -2.20
C ILE A 85 -5.23 2.12 -3.27
N ALA A 86 -5.84 3.21 -3.76
CA ALA A 86 -6.84 3.15 -4.81
C ALA A 86 -6.28 2.58 -6.11
N ALA A 87 -5.08 3.01 -6.54
CA ALA A 87 -4.41 2.46 -7.71
C ALA A 87 -4.08 0.97 -7.55
N ALA A 88 -3.59 0.56 -6.37
CA ALA A 88 -3.34 -0.85 -6.06
C ALA A 88 -4.61 -1.70 -6.14
N ASN A 89 -5.74 -1.21 -5.62
CA ASN A 89 -7.04 -1.87 -5.75
C ASN A 89 -7.46 -2.05 -7.23
N VAL A 90 -7.29 -1.03 -8.06
CA VAL A 90 -7.63 -1.08 -9.49
C VAL A 90 -6.77 -2.14 -10.20
N LEU A 91 -5.46 -2.13 -9.97
CA LEU A 91 -4.54 -3.09 -10.57
C LEU A 91 -4.82 -4.53 -10.10
N ALA A 92 -5.01 -4.74 -8.79
CA ALA A 92 -5.32 -6.06 -8.25
C ALA A 92 -6.62 -6.62 -8.83
N ARG A 93 -7.63 -5.77 -9.01
CA ARG A 93 -8.90 -6.13 -9.67
C ARG A 93 -8.70 -6.43 -11.16
N ALA A 94 -7.88 -5.66 -11.87
CA ALA A 94 -7.58 -5.91 -13.27
C ALA A 94 -6.89 -7.27 -13.47
N GLN A 95 -5.91 -7.61 -12.61
CA GLN A 95 -5.27 -8.92 -12.61
C GLN A 95 -6.29 -10.04 -12.30
N ALA A 96 -7.20 -9.83 -11.33
CA ALA A 96 -8.30 -10.77 -11.05
C ALA A 96 -9.11 -11.14 -12.28
N ASN A 97 -9.48 -10.11 -13.06
CA ASN A 97 -10.32 -10.27 -14.23
C ASN A 97 -9.56 -10.93 -15.37
N LYS A 98 -8.24 -10.68 -15.47
CA LYS A 98 -7.37 -11.32 -16.45
C LYS A 98 -7.18 -12.82 -16.19
N ASP A 99 -7.02 -13.19 -14.91
CA ASP A 99 -6.80 -14.59 -14.50
C ASP A 99 -8.09 -15.42 -14.43
N ALA A 100 -9.26 -14.76 -14.55
CA ALA A 100 -10.54 -15.46 -14.55
C ALA A 100 -10.65 -16.34 -15.81
N PRO A 101 -11.04 -17.62 -15.68
CA PRO A 101 -11.25 -18.47 -16.84
C PRO A 101 -12.29 -17.83 -17.77
N PRO A 102 -12.13 -17.96 -19.11
CA PRO A 102 -13.07 -17.38 -20.04
C PRO A 102 -14.46 -17.88 -19.66
N ARG A 103 -15.38 -16.94 -19.42
CA ARG A 103 -16.80 -17.25 -19.20
C ARG A 103 -17.28 -17.95 -20.46
N ARG A 104 -17.37 -19.29 -20.42
CA ARG A 104 -18.10 -20.07 -21.42
C ARG A 104 -19.54 -19.56 -21.39
N ARG A 105 -19.90 -18.78 -22.39
CA ARG A 105 -21.29 -18.51 -22.77
C ARG A 105 -21.74 -19.63 -23.69
#